data_AF-A0AAV7FVE9-F1
#
_entry.id   AF-A0AAV7FVE9-F1
#
_cell.length_a   1.000
_cell.length_b   1.000
_cell.length_c   1.000
_cell.angle_alpha   90.00
_cell.angle_beta   90.00
_cell.angle_gamma   90.00
#
_symmetry.space_group_name_H-M   'P 1'
#
loop_
_entity.id
_entity.type
_entity.pdbx_description
1 polymer ?
#
loop_
_entity_poly.entity_id
_entity_poly.type
_entity_poly.pdbx_seq_one_letter_code
_entity_poly.pdbx_strand_id
1 'polypeptide(L)'
;MYQRSNKKTCMHQKLRFSGGQILAGGAATAGGELALGKNVLVAYMPWEGYNFEDAVLISERLEIQTHVTSQGPERITKDIPHLEARLLRN
;
A
#
# COMPACT_ATOMS: atom_id res chain seq x y z
N MET A 1 -1.42 -10.56 -11.23
CA MET A 1 -2.56 -11.11 -10.45
C MET A 1 -2.54 -10.48 -9.08
N TYR A 2 -3.66 -9.95 -8.61
CA TYR A 2 -3.79 -9.35 -7.28
C TYR A 2 -4.70 -10.22 -6.42
N GLN A 3 -4.26 -10.60 -5.22
CA GLN A 3 -5.03 -11.38 -4.26
C GLN A 3 -4.93 -10.75 -2.88
N ARG A 4 -5.96 -10.93 -2.06
CA ARG A 4 -5.97 -10.45 -0.67
C ARG A 4 -5.44 -11.55 0.25
N SER A 5 -4.54 -11.20 1.18
CA SER A 5 -4.07 -12.14 2.22
C SER A 5 -5.04 -12.21 3.42
N ASN A 6 -4.85 -13.21 4.28
CA ASN A 6 -5.61 -13.35 5.54
C ASN A 6 -5.47 -12.14 6.46
N LYS A 7 -4.32 -11.46 6.43
CA LYS A 7 -4.07 -10.21 7.18
C LYS A 7 -4.42 -8.95 6.39
N LYS A 8 -5.25 -9.08 5.34
CA LYS A 8 -5.72 -7.98 4.49
C LYS A 8 -4.63 -7.21 3.75
N THR A 9 -3.44 -7.79 3.60
CA THR A 9 -2.38 -7.23 2.73
C THR A 9 -2.60 -7.64 1.29
N CYS A 10 -2.05 -6.87 0.36
CA CYS A 10 -2.10 -7.19 -1.06
C CYS A 10 -0.98 -8.17 -1.45
N MET A 11 -1.36 -9.33 -1.99
CA MET A 11 -0.47 -10.28 -2.63
C MET A 11 -0.48 -9.99 -4.13
N HIS A 12 0.64 -9.54 -4.65
CA HIS A 12 0.82 -9.24 -6.06
C HIS A 12 2.09 -9.90 -6.58
N GLN A 13 1.97 -10.58 -7.71
CA GLN A 13 3.10 -11.18 -8.40
C GLN A 13 3.30 -10.47 -9.74
N LYS A 14 4.49 -9.88 -9.91
CA LYS A 14 4.90 -9.19 -11.14
C LYS A 14 5.90 -10.05 -11.88
N LEU A 15 5.55 -10.46 -13.09
CA LEU A 15 6.46 -11.20 -13.98
C LEU A 15 7.72 -10.36 -14.26
N ARG A 16 8.87 -11.02 -14.24
CA ARG A 16 10.18 -10.46 -14.63
C ARG A 16 10.83 -11.46 -15.57
N PHE A 17 11.19 -11.00 -16.77
CA PHE A 17 11.85 -11.84 -17.76
C PHE A 17 13.34 -11.47 -17.80
N SER A 18 14.17 -12.24 -17.11
CA SER A 18 15.62 -12.30 -17.32
C SER A 18 16.04 -13.76 -17.34
N GLY A 19 16.74 -14.18 -18.40
CA GLY A 19 17.16 -15.57 -18.57
C GLY A 19 18.05 -16.02 -17.40
N GLY A 20 17.74 -17.19 -16.83
CA GLY A 20 18.50 -17.78 -15.71
C GLY A 20 18.18 -17.25 -14.32
N GLN A 21 17.13 -16.43 -14.17
CA GLN A 21 16.75 -15.80 -12.91
C GLN A 21 15.26 -15.97 -12.58
N ILE A 22 14.86 -15.50 -11.40
CA ILE A 22 13.48 -15.60 -10.89
C ILE A 22 12.50 -14.92 -11.86
N LEU A 23 11.54 -15.72 -12.35
CA LEU A 23 10.58 -15.34 -13.39
C LEU A 23 9.49 -14.37 -12.91
N ALA A 24 9.35 -14.17 -11.59
CA ALA A 24 8.36 -13.28 -11.02
C ALA A 24 8.72 -12.85 -9.59
N GLY A 25 8.58 -11.57 -9.30
CA GLY A 25 8.68 -11.04 -7.93
C GLY A 25 7.31 -11.03 -7.25
N GLY A 26 7.24 -11.48 -6.00
CA GLY A 26 6.08 -11.33 -5.12
C GLY A 26 6.00 -9.95 -4.44
N ALA A 27 4.98 -9.77 -3.60
CA ALA A 27 4.60 -8.48 -3.03
C ALA A 27 5.67 -7.78 -2.17
N ALA A 28 6.58 -8.55 -1.56
CA ALA A 28 7.66 -8.06 -0.71
C ALA A 28 9.02 -8.64 -1.14
N THR A 29 9.29 -8.62 -2.44
CA THR A 29 10.53 -9.15 -3.01
C THR A 29 11.11 -8.18 -4.03
N ALA A 30 12.42 -7.97 -3.97
CA ALA A 30 13.16 -7.15 -4.92
C ALA A 30 14.38 -7.95 -5.40
N GLY A 31 14.55 -8.08 -6.73
CA GLY A 31 15.68 -8.83 -7.28
C GLY A 31 15.71 -10.33 -6.95
N GLY A 32 14.61 -10.88 -6.40
CA GLY A 32 14.56 -12.26 -5.93
C GLY A 32 14.79 -12.43 -4.43
N GLU A 33 15.13 -11.36 -3.73
CA GLU A 33 15.37 -11.35 -2.29
C GLU A 33 14.22 -10.70 -1.53
N LEU A 34 14.07 -11.07 -0.26
CA LEU A 34 13.04 -10.53 0.64
C LEU A 34 13.26 -9.02 0.85
N ALA A 35 12.23 -8.23 0.57
CA ALA A 35 12.23 -6.77 0.71
C ALA A 35 10.92 -6.32 1.37
N LEU A 36 10.87 -6.38 2.71
CA LEU A 36 9.69 -5.99 3.50
C LEU A 36 9.49 -4.47 3.59
N GLY A 37 10.52 -3.68 3.30
CA GLY A 37 10.53 -2.23 3.42
C GLY A 37 11.46 -1.58 2.40
N LYS A 38 11.84 -0.33 2.66
CA LYS A 38 12.78 0.44 1.82
C LYS A 38 13.96 0.90 2.66
N ASN A 39 15.13 0.92 2.04
CA ASN A 39 16.29 1.59 2.61
C ASN A 39 16.10 3.10 2.53
N VAL A 40 16.33 3.81 3.64
CA VAL A 40 16.22 5.26 3.73
C VAL A 40 17.47 5.84 4.38
N LEU A 41 17.80 7.08 4.04
CA LEU A 41 18.86 7.82 4.73
C LEU A 41 18.33 8.33 6.07
N VAL A 42 19.08 8.10 7.15
CA VAL A 42 18.66 8.44 8.52
C VAL A 42 19.70 9.36 9.14
N ALA A 43 19.23 10.40 9.83
CA ALA A 43 20.05 11.24 10.70
C ALA A 43 19.63 11.00 12.16
N TYR A 44 20.60 10.68 13.01
CA TYR A 44 20.39 10.47 14.45
C TYR A 44 20.72 11.75 15.23
N MET A 45 19.73 12.60 15.42
CA MET A 45 19.88 13.84 16.19
C MET A 45 18.54 14.31 16.76
N PRO A 46 18.53 15.02 17.91
CA PRO A 46 17.34 15.71 18.40
C PRO A 46 16.91 16.78 17.39
N TRP A 47 15.60 16.90 17.14
CA TRP A 47 15.06 17.90 16.22
C TRP A 47 13.89 18.64 16.88
N GLU A 48 14.19 19.72 17.61
CA GLU A 48 13.20 20.64 18.20
C GLU A 48 12.03 19.95 18.95
N GLY A 49 12.26 18.76 19.49
CA GLY A 49 11.24 17.95 20.17
C GLY A 49 10.29 17.17 19.25
N TYR A 50 10.37 17.29 17.93
CA TYR A 50 9.54 16.55 16.98
C TYR A 50 9.81 15.04 16.95
N ASN A 51 10.97 14.61 17.44
CA ASN A 51 11.33 13.21 17.65
C ASN A 51 11.44 12.84 19.14
N PHE A 52 10.58 13.43 19.97
CA PHE A 52 10.51 13.11 21.39
C PHE A 52 9.95 11.69 21.61
N GLU A 53 10.47 11.00 22.63
CA GLU A 53 10.13 9.60 22.96
C GLU A 53 10.25 8.63 21.78
N ASP A 54 9.12 8.16 21.25
CA ASP A 54 8.99 7.17 20.18
C ASP A 54 8.57 7.79 18.83
N ALA A 55 8.46 9.12 18.77
CA ALA A 55 8.11 9.84 17.56
C ALA A 55 9.24 9.78 16.52
N VAL A 56 8.88 9.44 15.28
CA VAL A 56 9.79 9.44 14.14
C VAL A 56 9.40 10.57 13.19
N LEU A 57 10.34 11.49 12.94
CA LEU A 57 10.18 12.54 11.95
C LEU A 57 10.51 12.00 10.54
N ILE A 58 9.59 12.19 9.61
CA ILE A 58 9.72 11.71 8.22
C ILE A 58 9.73 12.92 7.28
N SER A 59 10.66 12.94 6.34
CA SER A 59 10.69 13.96 5.29
C SER A 59 9.46 13.84 4.39
N GLU A 60 8.84 14.95 4.03
CA GLU A 60 7.76 15.00 3.02
C GLU A 60 8.17 14.38 1.68
N ARG A 61 9.46 14.36 1.37
CA ARG A 61 9.99 13.70 0.16
C ARG A 61 9.77 12.18 0.15
N LEU A 62 9.49 11.59 1.31
CA LEU A 62 9.13 10.17 1.47
C LEU A 62 7.62 9.94 1.43
N GLU A 63 6.81 10.93 1.06
CA GLU A 63 5.35 10.82 1.00
C GLU A 63 4.92 9.57 0.22
N ILE A 64 4.23 8.67 0.93
CA ILE A 64 3.57 7.52 0.35
C ILE A 64 2.14 8.00 0.08
N GLN A 65 1.74 8.12 -1.19
CA GLN A 65 0.37 8.46 -1.54
C GLN A 65 -0.61 7.42 -0.97
N THR A 66 -1.21 7.74 0.17
CA THR A 66 -2.25 6.94 0.79
C THR A 66 -3.61 7.55 0.44
N HIS A 67 -4.37 6.90 -0.45
CA HIS A 67 -5.78 7.21 -0.60
C HIS A 67 -6.54 6.61 0.60
N VAL A 68 -6.86 7.46 1.57
CA VAL A 68 -7.73 7.10 2.69
C VAL A 68 -9.14 7.55 2.36
N THR A 69 -10.05 6.60 2.14
CA THR A 69 -11.48 6.88 1.97
C THR A 69 -12.15 6.88 3.35
N SER A 70 -12.56 8.06 3.81
CA SER A 70 -13.27 8.25 5.08
C SER A 70 -14.78 8.11 4.89
N GLN A 71 -15.27 6.89 4.73
CA GLN A 71 -16.71 6.61 4.75
C GLN A 71 -17.00 5.64 5.90
N GLY A 72 -17.97 6.00 6.74
CA GLY A 72 -18.40 5.24 7.91
C GLY A 72 -18.98 3.87 7.53
N PRO A 73 -19.64 3.15 8.46
CA PRO A 73 -20.19 1.82 8.16
C PRO A 73 -21.26 1.90 7.07
N GLU A 74 -20.88 1.52 5.85
CA GLU A 74 -21.75 1.47 4.67
C GLU A 74 -22.71 0.28 4.76
N ARG A 75 -23.99 0.53 4.46
CA ARG A 75 -25.03 -0.50 4.37
C ARG A 75 -25.18 -0.90 2.90
N ILE A 76 -24.90 -2.17 2.58
CA ILE A 76 -24.98 -2.66 1.20
C ILE A 76 -26.45 -2.81 0.80
N THR A 77 -26.98 -1.86 0.02
CA THR A 77 -28.31 -1.92 -0.61
C THR A 77 -28.18 -1.75 -2.12
N LYS A 78 -29.02 -2.43 -2.89
CA LYS A 78 -29.08 -2.22 -4.36
C LYS A 78 -29.72 -0.87 -4.73
N ASP A 79 -30.40 -0.25 -3.77
CA ASP A 79 -31.09 1.02 -3.94
C ASP A 79 -30.13 2.16 -3.57
N ILE A 80 -29.77 2.97 -4.57
CA ILE A 80 -29.01 4.19 -4.40
C ILE A 80 -29.99 5.35 -4.60
N PRO A 81 -30.25 6.17 -3.56
CA PRO A 81 -31.16 7.29 -3.68
C PRO A 81 -30.68 8.26 -4.76
N HIS A 82 -31.59 8.68 -5.64
CA HIS A 82 -31.35 9.59 -6.76
C HIS A 82 -30.52 9.03 -7.93
N LEU A 83 -30.26 7.72 -8.01
CA LEU A 83 -29.56 7.11 -9.14
C LEU A 83 -30.54 6.41 -10.09
N GLU A 84 -30.42 6.70 -11.39
CA GLU A 84 -31.21 5.99 -12.41
C GLU A 84 -30.79 4.50 -12.48
N ALA A 85 -31.76 3.59 -12.50
CA ALA A 85 -31.54 2.14 -12.50
C ALA A 85 -30.69 1.62 -13.68
N ARG A 86 -30.50 2.46 -14.72
CA ARG A 86 -29.64 2.17 -15.86
C ARG A 86 -28.15 2.11 -15.50
N LEU A 87 -27.72 2.81 -14.45
CA LEU A 87 -26.34 2.78 -13.95
C LEU A 87 -26.06 1.57 -13.04
N LEU A 88 -27.09 0.78 -12.71
CA LEU A 88 -27.00 -0.48 -11.95
C LEU A 88 -26.98 -1.71 -12.86
N ARG A 89 -26.81 -1.54 -14.17
CA ARG A 89 -26.61 -2.66 -15.10
C ARG A 89 -25.11 -2.97 -15.20
N ASN A 90 -24.79 -4.24 -14.93
CA ASN A 90 -23.45 -4.84 -14.94
C ASN A 90 -22.63 -4.49 -16.17
#